data_AF-A0A381PIJ3-F1
#
_entry.id   AF-A0A381PIJ3-F1
#
_cell.length_a   1.000
_cell.length_b   1.000
_cell.length_c   1.000
_cell.angle_alpha   90.00
_cell.angle_beta   90.00
_cell.angle_gamma   90.00
#
_symmetry.space_group_name_H-M   'P 1'
#
loop_
_entity.id
_entity.type
_entity.pdbx_description
1 polymer ?
#
loop_
_entity_poly.entity_id
_entity_poly.type
_entity_poly.pdbx_seq_one_letter_code
_entity_poly.pdbx_strand_id
1 'polypeptide(L)'
;MSELRGIDGPAFEIEVLSHDSGLQRPDLGLFETLSDVLKESDPDGIPVPMPGATDGRLFARLGIQNYGLLPMLLPETLDFVATIHGPDERVPVAKINFGASAITACSKGMDAPCSPAWAMPESV
;
A
#
# COMPACT_ATOMS: atom_id res chain seq x y z
N MET A 1 20.48 -11.23 -5.80
CA MET A 1 21.30 -12.46 -5.93
C MET A 1 22.80 -12.21 -5.88
N SER A 2 23.34 -11.12 -6.43
CA SER A 2 24.79 -10.81 -6.37
C SER A 2 25.34 -10.77 -4.94
N GLU A 3 24.62 -10.14 -4.01
CA GLU A 3 25.01 -10.04 -2.60
C GLU A 3 25.01 -11.41 -1.90
N LEU A 4 23.94 -12.20 -2.09
CA LEU A 4 23.82 -13.53 -1.50
C LEU A 4 24.89 -14.50 -2.03
N ARG A 5 25.24 -14.41 -3.32
CA ARG A 5 26.30 -15.21 -3.93
C ARG A 5 27.70 -14.87 -3.39
N GLY A 6 27.89 -13.70 -2.78
CA GLY A 6 29.12 -13.36 -2.07
C GLY A 6 29.28 -14.09 -0.73
N ILE A 7 28.21 -14.71 -0.23
CA ILE A 7 28.16 -15.48 1.02
C ILE A 7 28.31 -16.98 0.72
N ASP A 8 28.29 -17.37 -0.57
CA ASP A 8 28.43 -18.76 -1.04
C ASP A 8 29.84 -19.31 -0.75
N GLY A 9 30.01 -19.86 0.45
CA GLY A 9 30.90 -20.99 0.64
C GLY A 9 30.28 -22.26 0.01
N PRO A 10 31.07 -23.30 -0.30
CA PRO A 10 30.66 -24.47 -1.10
C PRO A 10 29.64 -25.43 -0.44
N ALA A 11 28.82 -24.97 0.52
CA ALA A 11 28.04 -25.82 1.41
C ALA A 11 26.51 -25.79 1.22
N PHE A 12 25.96 -24.94 0.35
CA PHE A 12 24.50 -24.85 0.16
C PHE A 12 24.10 -24.46 -1.27
N GLU A 13 22.89 -24.87 -1.68
CA GLU A 13 22.25 -24.49 -2.93
C GLU A 13 21.17 -23.44 -2.65
N ILE A 14 21.15 -22.35 -3.44
CA ILE A 14 20.11 -21.33 -3.36
C ILE A 14 19.18 -21.46 -4.57
N GLU A 15 17.90 -21.70 -4.30
CA GLU A 15 16.83 -21.67 -5.29
C GLU A 15 15.91 -20.46 -5.07
N VAL A 16 15.55 -19.77 -6.16
CA VAL A 16 14.54 -18.71 -6.11
C VAL A 16 13.22 -19.29 -6.59
N LEU A 17 12.30 -19.50 -5.65
CA LEU A 17 10.97 -20.04 -5.96
C LEU A 17 10.03 -18.99 -6.56
N SER A 18 10.16 -17.73 -6.15
CA SER A 18 9.34 -16.62 -6.64
C SER A 18 10.06 -15.29 -6.50
N HIS A 19 9.88 -14.41 -7.48
CA HIS A 19 10.41 -13.05 -7.47
C HIS A 19 9.45 -12.12 -8.21
N ASP A 20 8.96 -11.11 -7.49
CA ASP A 20 8.27 -9.96 -8.07
C ASP A 20 9.22 -8.76 -8.03
N SER A 21 9.50 -8.14 -9.18
CA SER A 21 10.39 -6.98 -9.25
C SER A 21 9.81 -5.73 -8.59
N GLY A 22 8.49 -5.69 -8.38
CA GLY A 22 7.76 -4.55 -7.85
C GLY A 22 7.94 -3.27 -8.70
N LEU A 23 7.53 -2.13 -8.16
CA LEU A 23 7.90 -0.84 -8.72
C LEU A 23 9.33 -0.49 -8.28
N GLN A 24 10.20 -0.14 -9.24
CA GLN A 24 11.60 0.21 -8.98
C GLN A 24 11.74 1.48 -8.12
N ARG A 25 10.75 2.39 -8.21
CA ARG A 25 10.61 3.56 -7.33
C ARG A 25 9.13 3.76 -7.01
N PRO A 26 8.78 4.12 -5.76
CA PRO A 26 7.42 4.51 -5.45
C PRO A 26 7.11 5.84 -6.13
N ASP A 27 6.06 5.87 -6.95
CA ASP A 27 5.40 7.12 -7.31
C ASP A 27 4.54 7.55 -6.10
N LEU A 28 4.69 8.79 -5.65
CA LEU A 28 3.96 9.39 -4.54
C LEU A 28 3.00 10.50 -5.01
N GLY A 29 2.72 10.59 -6.32
CA GLY A 29 1.86 11.62 -6.91
C GLY A 29 0.43 11.68 -6.36
N LEU A 30 -0.12 10.56 -5.85
CA LEU A 30 -1.43 10.56 -5.18
C LEU A 30 -1.35 10.65 -3.65
N PHE A 31 -0.16 10.71 -3.07
CA PHE A 31 -0.01 10.69 -1.61
C PHE A 31 -0.73 11.87 -0.94
N GLU A 32 -0.57 13.08 -1.46
CA GLU A 32 -1.26 14.27 -0.91
C GLU A 32 -2.78 14.17 -1.08
N THR A 33 -3.26 13.74 -2.25
CA THR A 33 -4.70 13.54 -2.48
C THR A 33 -5.31 12.52 -1.51
N LEU A 34 -4.66 11.38 -1.31
CA LEU A 34 -5.10 10.38 -0.35
C LEU A 34 -4.99 10.87 1.09
N SER A 35 -3.97 11.68 1.38
CA SER A 35 -3.78 12.33 2.69
C SER A 35 -4.90 13.31 3.01
N ASP A 36 -5.35 14.09 2.03
CA ASP A 36 -6.43 15.06 2.20
C ASP A 36 -7.76 14.38 2.51
N VAL A 37 -8.07 13.26 1.85
CA VAL A 37 -9.26 12.44 2.15
C VAL A 37 -9.27 11.96 3.61
N LEU A 38 -8.10 11.59 4.15
CA LEU A 38 -7.99 11.22 5.55
C LEU A 38 -8.24 12.43 6.47
N LYS A 39 -7.64 13.58 6.14
CA LYS A 39 -7.75 14.82 6.93
C LYS A 39 -9.14 15.45 6.90
N GLU A 40 -9.91 15.24 5.83
CA GLU A 40 -11.32 15.62 5.79
C GLU A 40 -12.15 14.88 6.86
N SER A 41 -11.77 13.63 7.15
CA SER A 41 -12.43 12.78 8.14
C SER A 41 -11.85 12.96 9.55
N ASP A 42 -10.56 13.28 9.66
CA ASP A 42 -9.83 13.53 10.91
C ASP A 42 -8.73 14.59 10.69
N PRO A 43 -9.00 15.88 10.97
CA PRO A 43 -8.07 16.98 10.71
C PRO A 43 -6.71 16.86 11.42
N ASP A 44 -6.66 16.15 12.55
CA ASP A 44 -5.45 15.94 13.34
C ASP A 44 -4.70 14.65 12.94
N GLY A 45 -5.28 13.86 12.03
CA GLY A 45 -4.70 12.63 11.54
C GLY A 45 -3.37 12.85 10.80
N ILE A 46 -2.43 11.92 11.01
CA ILE A 46 -1.10 11.95 10.37
C ILE A 46 -1.01 10.80 9.36
N PRO A 47 -1.11 11.09 8.05
CA PRO A 47 -0.91 10.09 7.00
C PRO A 47 0.54 9.60 6.99
N VAL A 48 0.74 8.28 6.98
CA VAL A 48 2.06 7.66 6.96
C VAL A 48 2.15 6.58 5.87
N PRO A 49 3.26 6.52 5.11
CA PRO A 49 3.56 5.36 4.27
C PRO A 49 3.83 4.13 5.13
N MET A 50 3.10 3.04 4.88
CA MET A 50 3.30 1.77 5.58
C MET A 50 4.21 0.84 4.76
N PRO A 51 5.29 0.29 5.34
CA PRO A 51 6.13 -0.69 4.66
C PRO A 51 5.41 -2.05 4.58
N GLY A 52 5.61 -2.76 3.48
CA GLY A 52 5.06 -4.10 3.31
C GLY A 52 4.91 -4.47 1.84
N ALA A 53 4.98 -5.76 1.54
CA ALA A 53 4.68 -6.26 0.21
C ALA A 53 3.16 -6.45 0.07
N THR A 54 2.54 -5.68 -0.83
CA THR A 54 1.11 -5.80 -1.14
C THR A 54 0.92 -6.46 -2.51
N ASP A 55 -0.33 -6.74 -2.90
CA ASP A 55 -0.66 -7.21 -4.25
C ASP A 55 -0.33 -6.18 -5.34
N GLY A 56 -0.06 -4.92 -4.95
CA GLY A 56 0.46 -3.88 -5.83
C GLY A 56 1.70 -4.32 -6.61
N ARG A 57 2.56 -5.15 -6.03
CA ARG A 57 3.74 -5.69 -6.72
C ARG A 57 3.39 -6.52 -7.95
N LEU A 58 2.23 -7.19 -7.94
CA LEU A 58 1.75 -8.03 -9.04
C LEU A 58 1.18 -7.19 -10.18
N PHE A 59 0.64 -6.00 -9.86
CA PHE A 59 0.14 -5.05 -10.85
C PHE A 59 1.23 -4.19 -11.48
N ALA A 60 2.43 -4.11 -10.87
CA ALA A 60 3.56 -3.35 -11.42
C ALA A 60 3.93 -3.77 -12.85
N ARG A 61 3.79 -5.06 -13.20
CA ARG A 61 4.04 -5.58 -14.57
C ARG A 61 3.08 -5.02 -15.63
N LEU A 62 1.94 -4.47 -15.20
CA LEU A 62 0.94 -3.86 -16.07
C LEU A 62 1.14 -2.34 -16.19
N GLY A 63 2.16 -1.77 -15.53
CA GLY A 63 2.37 -0.32 -15.47
C GLY A 63 1.34 0.43 -14.62
N ILE A 64 0.56 -0.28 -13.78
CA ILE A 64 -0.46 0.33 -12.93
C ILE A 64 0.19 0.82 -11.63
N GLN A 65 0.16 2.13 -11.42
CA GLN A 65 0.50 2.72 -10.12
C GLN A 65 -0.60 2.37 -9.11
N ASN A 66 -0.21 1.78 -7.98
CA ASN A 66 -1.12 1.39 -6.92
C ASN A 66 -0.79 2.11 -5.61
N TYR A 67 -1.83 2.32 -4.80
CA TYR A 67 -1.70 2.77 -3.42
C TYR A 67 -2.54 1.85 -2.54
N GLY A 68 -1.92 1.29 -1.52
CA GLY A 68 -2.66 0.76 -0.40
C GLY A 68 -3.18 1.93 0.42
N LEU A 69 -4.49 1.99 0.64
CA LEU A 69 -5.12 2.95 1.54
C LEU A 69 -5.75 2.18 2.70
N LEU A 70 -5.31 2.49 3.92
CA LEU A 70 -5.83 1.88 5.14
C LEU A 70 -6.26 3.01 6.10
N PRO A 71 -7.45 3.62 5.91
CA PRO A 71 -7.93 4.65 6.81
C PRO A 71 -8.32 3.99 8.12
N MET A 72 -7.55 4.26 9.16
CA MET A 72 -7.75 3.62 10.45
C MET A 72 -7.43 4.60 11.56
N LEU A 73 -8.40 4.84 12.44
CA LEU A 73 -8.12 5.51 13.71
C LEU A 73 -7.20 4.59 14.53
N LEU A 74 -6.04 5.07 14.96
CA LEU A 74 -5.08 4.30 15.76
C LEU A 74 -5.09 4.83 17.20
N PRO A 75 -5.84 4.21 18.12
CA PRO A 75 -5.79 4.58 19.53
C PRO A 75 -4.37 4.39 20.07
N GLU A 76 -3.92 5.28 20.94
CA GLU A 76 -2.61 5.21 21.59
C GLU A 76 -2.39 3.88 22.34
N THR A 77 -3.47 3.23 22.78
CA THR A 77 -3.43 1.98 23.52
C THR A 77 -3.29 0.74 22.63
N LEU A 78 -3.35 0.88 21.30
CA LEU A 78 -3.23 -0.23 20.37
C LEU A 78 -1.85 -0.23 19.70
N ASP A 79 -1.04 -1.25 20.00
CA ASP A 79 0.12 -1.58 19.19
C ASP A 79 -0.33 -2.22 17.87
N PHE A 80 -0.64 -1.39 16.88
CA PHE A 80 -1.17 -1.84 15.61
C PHE A 80 -0.20 -2.75 14.86
N VAL A 81 1.10 -2.45 14.88
CA VAL A 81 2.10 -3.23 14.15
C VAL A 81 2.18 -4.65 14.72
N ALA A 82 2.10 -4.80 16.04
CA ALA A 82 2.08 -6.12 16.68
C ALA A 82 0.82 -6.95 16.36
N THR A 83 -0.27 -6.31 15.91
CA THR A 83 -1.48 -7.05 15.50
C THR A 83 -1.35 -7.68 14.11
N ILE A 84 -0.47 -7.17 13.25
CA ILE A 84 -0.33 -7.67 11.88
C ILE A 84 0.26 -9.09 11.94
N HIS A 85 -0.53 -10.09 11.52
CA HIS A 85 -0.20 -11.52 11.63
C HIS A 85 0.02 -12.00 13.08
N GLY A 86 -0.46 -11.23 14.07
CA GLY A 86 -0.37 -11.57 15.47
C GLY A 86 -1.40 -12.64 15.88
N PRO A 87 -1.16 -13.37 16.98
CA PRO A 87 -2.10 -14.38 17.48
C PRO A 87 -3.46 -13.81 17.94
N ASP A 88 -3.52 -12.50 18.16
CA ASP A 88 -4.72 -11.76 18.59
C ASP A 88 -5.00 -10.57 17.64
N GLU A 89 -4.82 -10.84 16.34
CA GLU A 89 -5.16 -9.90 15.27
C GLU A 89 -6.64 -9.51 15.36
N ARG A 90 -6.90 -8.22 15.58
CA ARG A 90 -8.24 -7.69 15.77
C ARG A 90 -8.31 -6.23 15.40
N VAL A 91 -9.53 -5.78 15.09
CA VAL A 91 -9.80 -4.40 14.71
C VAL A 91 -11.05 -3.89 15.44
N PRO A 92 -10.95 -2.78 16.19
CA PRO A 92 -12.13 -2.13 16.75
C PRO A 92 -13.17 -1.76 15.69
N VAL A 93 -14.45 -2.05 15.95
CA VAL A 93 -15.56 -1.80 15.00
C VAL A 93 -15.63 -0.34 14.56
N ALA A 94 -15.37 0.61 15.46
CA ALA A 94 -15.35 2.03 15.13
C ALA A 94 -14.35 2.36 14.01
N LYS A 95 -13.21 1.65 13.95
CA LYS A 95 -12.21 1.82 12.89
C LYS A 95 -12.71 1.34 11.54
N ILE A 96 -13.47 0.24 11.51
CA ILE A 96 -14.07 -0.27 10.27
C ILE A 96 -15.06 0.74 9.69
N ASN A 97 -15.92 1.33 10.54
CA ASN A 97 -16.88 2.34 10.11
C ASN A 97 -16.20 3.61 9.59
N PHE A 98 -15.16 4.07 10.29
CA PHE A 98 -14.33 5.19 9.83
C PHE A 98 -13.67 4.88 8.48
N GLY A 99 -13.02 3.71 8.38
CA GLY A 99 -12.35 3.24 7.17
C GLY A 99 -13.27 3.19 5.96
N ALA A 100 -14.45 2.59 6.12
CA ALA A 100 -15.44 2.50 5.05
C ALA A 100 -15.94 3.89 4.61
N SER A 101 -16.13 4.82 5.55
CA SER A 101 -16.56 6.19 5.26
C SER A 101 -15.50 6.96 4.47
N ALA A 102 -14.23 6.86 4.88
CA ALA A 102 -13.10 7.49 4.20
C ALA A 102 -12.88 6.92 2.78
N ILE A 103 -12.99 5.60 2.60
CA ILE A 103 -12.92 4.98 1.26
C ILE A 103 -14.07 5.50 0.38
N THR A 104 -15.28 5.62 0.93
CA THR A 104 -16.44 6.13 0.19
C THR A 104 -16.24 7.60 -0.21
N ALA A 105 -15.64 8.42 0.66
CA ALA A 105 -15.30 9.81 0.35
C ALA A 105 -14.23 9.90 -0.75
N CYS A 106 -13.18 9.06 -0.66
CA CYS A 106 -12.13 8.95 -1.67
C CYS A 106 -12.73 8.72 -3.07
N SER A 107 -13.63 7.74 -3.18
CA SER A 107 -14.26 7.41 -4.46
C SER A 107 -15.07 8.57 -5.06
N LYS A 108 -15.66 9.45 -4.24
CA LYS A 108 -16.39 10.62 -4.71
C LYS A 108 -15.46 11.78 -5.09
N GLY A 109 -14.35 11.95 -4.38
CA GLY A 109 -13.34 12.96 -4.69
C GLY A 109 -12.52 12.64 -5.95
N MET A 110 -12.48 11.36 -6.33
CA MET A 110 -11.77 10.87 -7.52
C MET A 110 -12.58 10.99 -8.83
N ASP A 111 -13.78 11.59 -8.83
CA ASP A 111 -14.57 11.89 -10.03
C ASP A 111 -13.92 12.96 -10.96
N ALA A 112 -12.67 13.33 -10.72
CA ALA A 112 -11.87 14.10 -11.66
C ALA A 112 -11.69 13.29 -12.96
N PRO A 113 -11.75 13.92 -14.16
CA PRO A 113 -11.51 13.23 -15.40
C PRO A 113 -10.17 12.54 -15.31
N CYS A 114 -10.22 11.22 -15.45
CA CYS A 114 -9.08 10.36 -15.35
C CYS A 114 -8.00 10.95 -16.30
N SER A 115 -6.85 11.37 -15.79
CA SER A 115 -5.78 12.06 -16.55
C SER A 115 -5.29 11.23 -17.74
N PRO A 116 -5.18 11.72 -18.99
CA PRO A 116 -4.80 10.91 -20.15
C PRO A 116 -3.51 10.05 -20.01
N ALA A 117 -2.70 10.26 -18.96
CA ALA A 117 -1.60 9.40 -18.53
C ALA A 117 -1.95 7.94 -18.16
N TRP A 118 -3.21 7.60 -17.80
CA TRP A 118 -3.62 6.19 -17.57
C TRP A 118 -4.30 5.55 -18.79
N ALA A 119 -4.47 6.30 -19.89
CA ALA A 119 -4.99 5.73 -21.12
C ALA A 119 -4.02 4.64 -21.58
N MET A 120 -4.48 3.39 -21.55
CA MET A 120 -3.74 2.28 -22.13
C MET A 120 -3.36 2.65 -23.57
N PRO A 121 -2.10 2.49 -24.00
CA PRO A 121 -1.73 2.78 -25.38
C PRO A 121 -2.62 1.95 -26.32
N GLU A 122 -3.15 2.60 -27.37
CA GLU A 122 -4.12 2.03 -28.33
C GLU A 122 -3.57 0.86 -29.18
N SER A 123 -2.44 0.27 -28.80
CA SER A 123 -1.79 -0.82 -29.53
C SER A 123 -1.38 -1.95 -28.58
N VAL A 124 -2.30 -2.89 -28.38
CA VAL A 124 -2.01 -4.32 -28.19
C VAL A 124 -2.85 -5.09 -29.21
#